data_AF-A0A2N2D335-F1
#
_entry.id   AF-A0A2N2D335-F1
#
_cell.length_a   1.000
_cell.length_b   1.000
_cell.length_c   1.000
_cell.angle_alpha   90.00
_cell.angle_beta   90.00
_cell.angle_gamma   90.00
#
_symmetry.space_group_name_H-M   'P 1'
#
loop_
_entity.id
_entity.type
_entity.pdbx_description
1 polymer ?
#
loop_
_entity_poly.entity_id
_entity_poly.type
_entity_poly.pdbx_seq_one_letter_code
_entity_poly.pdbx_strand_id
1 'polypeptide(L)'
;MTKCAYCNKSDVESRVSINTWDGLGRRDQDFYYCSDVCLREIEDFSEYVNQNAKRFLVFVGVIVLSMVFSNGLPGNASLIVSIAGLILGILLIKYPFATPLTNQWLGIKKAVLIVRGLGFGIALSEVAYISYQFIL
;
A
#
# COMPACT_ATOMS: atom_id res chain seq x y z
N MET A 1 -10.74 23.44 5.67
CA MET A 1 -9.32 23.62 6.05
C MET A 1 -8.46 22.77 5.15
N THR A 2 -7.55 23.40 4.41
CA THR A 2 -6.53 22.72 3.60
C THR A 2 -5.48 22.09 4.51
N LYS A 3 -5.03 20.87 4.19
CA LYS A 3 -4.06 20.14 4.99
C LYS A 3 -2.88 19.69 4.13
N CYS A 4 -1.68 19.71 4.69
CA CYS A 4 -0.50 19.18 4.04
C CYS A 4 -0.68 17.69 3.71
N ALA A 5 -0.53 17.31 2.46
CA ALA A 5 -0.70 15.93 1.99
C ALA A 5 0.31 14.95 2.61
N TYR A 6 1.50 15.43 3.00
CA TYR A 6 2.52 14.57 3.59
C TYR A 6 2.36 14.40 5.11
N CYS A 7 2.35 15.49 5.86
CA CYS A 7 2.41 15.50 7.33
C CYS A 7 1.07 15.81 8.02
N ASN A 8 0.02 16.13 7.27
CA ASN A 8 -1.33 16.43 7.77
C ASN A 8 -1.44 17.69 8.65
N LYS A 9 -0.48 18.62 8.55
CA LYS A 9 -0.56 19.95 9.19
C LYS A 9 -1.67 20.79 8.56
N SER A 10 -2.48 21.48 9.36
CA SER A 10 -3.56 22.36 8.89
C SER A 10 -3.05 23.71 8.39
N ASP A 11 -3.94 24.45 7.74
CA ASP A 11 -3.80 25.87 7.38
C ASP A 11 -2.63 26.10 6.40
N VAL A 12 -2.70 25.37 5.29
CA VAL A 12 -1.67 25.36 4.24
C VAL A 12 -2.22 25.96 2.95
N GLU A 13 -1.52 26.95 2.39
CA GLU A 13 -1.94 27.61 1.16
C GLU A 13 -1.15 27.15 -0.08
N SER A 14 0.10 26.73 0.11
CA SER A 14 0.95 26.27 -0.98
C SER A 14 0.42 24.98 -1.60
N ARG A 15 0.37 24.93 -2.93
CA ARG A 15 -0.13 23.81 -3.72
C ARG A 15 0.79 23.46 -4.88
N VAL A 16 0.82 22.18 -5.24
CA VAL A 16 1.49 21.66 -6.43
C VAL A 16 0.54 20.70 -7.14
N SER A 17 0.55 20.69 -8.47
CA SER A 17 -0.20 19.72 -9.26
C SER A 17 0.77 18.68 -9.80
N ILE A 18 0.56 17.41 -9.46
CA ILE A 18 1.45 16.30 -9.82
C ILE A 18 0.64 15.24 -10.55
N ASN A 19 1.13 14.79 -11.71
CA ASN A 19 0.55 13.68 -12.44
C ASN A 19 0.88 12.36 -11.74
N THR A 20 -0.08 11.78 -11.02
CA THR A 20 0.13 10.54 -10.25
C THR A 20 -1.12 9.66 -10.22
N TRP A 21 -0.99 8.44 -9.70
CA TRP A 21 -2.10 7.48 -9.62
C TRP A 21 -3.11 7.87 -8.55
N ASP A 22 -4.39 7.82 -8.90
CA ASP A 22 -5.53 7.99 -7.98
C ASP A 22 -6.18 6.66 -7.56
N GLY A 23 -5.58 5.53 -7.95
CA GLY A 23 -6.12 4.18 -7.76
C GLY A 23 -6.85 3.62 -8.99
N LEU A 24 -7.27 4.45 -9.94
CA LEU A 24 -7.90 4.04 -11.20
C LEU A 24 -7.00 4.33 -12.41
N GLY A 25 -6.30 5.46 -12.39
CA GLY A 25 -5.44 5.91 -13.48
C GLY A 25 -4.50 7.03 -13.06
N ARG A 26 -3.63 7.45 -13.99
CA ARG A 26 -2.81 8.64 -13.80
C ARG A 26 -3.58 9.89 -14.19
N ARG A 27 -3.64 10.84 -13.28
CA ARG A 27 -4.26 12.16 -13.49
C ARG A 27 -3.48 13.20 -12.70
N ASP A 28 -3.62 14.46 -13.09
CA ASP A 28 -3.08 15.57 -12.31
C ASP A 28 -3.88 15.70 -11.01
N GLN A 29 -3.17 15.66 -9.90
CA GLN A 29 -3.72 15.76 -8.56
C GLN A 29 -3.07 16.93 -7.83
N ASP A 30 -3.91 17.76 -7.20
CA ASP A 30 -3.45 18.89 -6.42
C ASP A 30 -3.10 18.44 -4.99
N PHE A 31 -1.86 18.68 -4.59
CA PHE A 31 -1.35 18.42 -3.26
C PHE A 31 -0.98 19.73 -2.56
N TYR A 32 -1.44 19.89 -1.32
CA TYR A 32 -1.02 20.99 -0.46
C TYR A 32 0.22 20.59 0.35
N TYR A 33 1.17 21.51 0.56
CA TYR A 33 2.42 21.22 1.28
C TYR A 33 2.86 22.39 2.18
N CYS A 34 3.44 22.08 3.35
CA CYS A 34 3.81 23.11 4.34
C CYS A 34 5.29 23.52 4.33
N SER A 35 6.14 22.81 3.58
CA SER A 35 7.58 23.11 3.44
C SER A 35 8.15 22.43 2.20
N ASP A 36 9.30 22.90 1.72
CA ASP A 36 10.01 22.30 0.57
C ASP A 36 10.47 20.86 0.84
N VAL A 37 10.61 20.48 2.12
CA VAL A 37 10.88 19.10 2.51
C VAL A 37 9.63 18.24 2.27
N CYS A 38 8.45 18.71 2.66
CA CYS A 38 7.20 17.99 2.40
C CYS A 38 6.89 17.91 0.91
N LEU A 39 7.21 18.96 0.14
CA LEU A 39 7.04 18.95 -1.31
C LEU A 39 7.88 17.83 -1.95
N ARG A 40 9.19 17.79 -1.65
CA ARG A 40 10.09 16.74 -2.15
C ARG A 40 9.61 15.35 -1.80
N GLU A 41 9.17 15.13 -0.56
CA GLU A 41 8.65 13.84 -0.13
C GLU A 41 7.35 13.44 -0.86
N ILE A 42 6.49 14.40 -1.22
CA ILE A 42 5.28 14.14 -2.02
C ILE A 42 5.67 13.78 -3.46
N GLU A 43 6.64 14.49 -4.04
CA GLU A 43 7.16 14.22 -5.38
C GLU A 43 7.81 12.84 -5.45
N ASP A 44 8.71 12.53 -4.53
CA ASP A 44 9.40 11.24 -4.42
C ASP A 44 8.38 10.09 -4.24
N PHE A 45 7.39 10.27 -3.38
CA PHE A 45 6.32 9.29 -3.20
C PHE A 45 5.49 9.12 -4.48
N SER A 46 5.14 10.22 -5.15
CA SER A 46 4.36 10.20 -6.39
C SER A 46 5.11 9.53 -7.53
N GLU A 47 6.42 9.80 -7.65
CA GLU A 47 7.28 9.12 -8.61
C GLU A 47 7.38 7.63 -8.31
N TYR A 48 7.56 7.26 -7.04
CA TYR A 48 7.62 5.86 -6.62
C TYR A 48 6.31 5.10 -6.93
N VAL A 49 5.17 5.73 -6.65
CA VAL A 49 3.84 5.23 -7.02
C VAL A 49 3.74 5.11 -8.54
N ASN A 50 4.16 6.12 -9.29
CA ASN A 50 4.10 6.10 -10.74
C ASN A 50 4.89 4.94 -11.36
N GLN A 51 6.08 4.66 -10.85
CA GLN A 51 6.93 3.58 -11.35
C GLN A 51 6.40 2.18 -10.98
N ASN A 52 5.72 2.05 -9.83
CA ASN A 52 5.44 0.74 -9.24
C ASN A 52 3.94 0.38 -9.11
N ALA A 53 3.01 1.33 -9.20
CA ALA A 53 1.58 1.09 -8.96
C ALA A 53 1.01 -0.02 -9.86
N LYS A 54 1.35 -0.02 -11.16
CA LYS A 54 0.90 -1.09 -12.08
C LYS A 54 1.40 -2.46 -11.63
N ARG A 55 2.66 -2.56 -11.22
CA ARG A 55 3.25 -3.83 -10.75
C ARG A 55 2.55 -4.30 -9.49
N PHE A 56 2.34 -3.39 -8.53
CA PHE A 56 1.59 -3.68 -7.31
C PHE A 56 0.19 -4.21 -7.60
N LEU A 57 -0.58 -3.52 -8.45
CA LEU A 57 -1.93 -3.93 -8.82
C LEU A 57 -1.96 -5.31 -9.51
N VAL A 58 -1.01 -5.59 -10.40
CA VAL A 58 -0.88 -6.92 -11.03
C VAL A 58 -0.60 -8.00 -9.99
N PHE A 59 0.34 -7.77 -9.06
CA PHE A 59 0.64 -8.74 -8.01
C PHE A 59 -0.55 -8.98 -7.08
N VAL A 60 -1.23 -7.93 -6.63
CA VAL A 60 -2.46 -8.05 -5.82
C VAL A 60 -3.52 -8.82 -6.59
N GLY A 61 -3.72 -8.53 -7.89
CA GLY A 61 -4.66 -9.25 -8.74
C GLY A 61 -4.35 -10.75 -8.84
N VAL A 62 -3.08 -11.11 -9.05
CA VAL A 62 -2.63 -12.51 -9.10
C VAL A 62 -2.85 -13.21 -7.75
N ILE A 63 -2.54 -12.54 -6.63
CA ILE A 63 -2.76 -13.07 -5.29
C ILE A 63 -4.25 -13.35 -5.05
N VAL A 64 -5.12 -12.37 -5.29
CA VAL A 64 -6.58 -12.52 -5.10
C VAL A 64 -7.11 -13.65 -5.99
N LEU A 65 -6.69 -13.69 -7.26
CA LEU A 65 -7.10 -14.74 -8.18
C LEU A 65 -6.65 -16.13 -7.69
N SER A 66 -5.42 -16.26 -7.18
CA SER A 66 -4.91 -17.52 -6.62
C SER A 66 -5.72 -17.99 -5.42
N MET A 67 -6.16 -17.06 -4.56
CA MET A 67 -7.01 -17.37 -3.40
C MET A 67 -8.43 -17.78 -3.83
N VAL A 68 -8.97 -17.22 -4.91
CA VAL A 68 -10.27 -17.65 -5.43
C VAL A 68 -10.17 -19.08 -5.99
N PHE A 69 -9.16 -19.38 -6.79
CA PHE A 69 -8.98 -20.71 -7.39
C PHE A 69 -8.66 -21.81 -6.37
N SER A 70 -7.99 -21.49 -5.26
CA SER A 70 -7.68 -22.49 -4.23
C SER A 70 -8.92 -23.10 -3.57
N ASN A 71 -10.05 -22.39 -3.56
CA ASN A 71 -11.33 -22.92 -3.06
C ASN A 71 -11.91 -24.05 -3.93
N GLY A 72 -11.50 -24.16 -5.20
CA GLY A 72 -11.97 -25.19 -6.12
C GLY A 72 -11.11 -26.46 -6.16
N LEU A 73 -10.00 -26.50 -5.42
CA LEU A 73 -9.01 -27.59 -5.48
C LEU A 73 -9.15 -28.54 -4.28
N PRO A 74 -9.16 -29.87 -4.48
CA PRO A 74 -9.07 -30.83 -3.38
C PRO A 74 -7.64 -30.88 -2.81
N GLY A 75 -7.51 -30.72 -1.48
CA GLY A 75 -6.23 -30.75 -0.74
C GLY A 75 -5.54 -29.38 -0.59
N ASN A 76 -4.63 -29.26 0.40
CA ASN A 76 -3.68 -28.15 0.75
C ASN A 76 -4.08 -26.69 0.45
N ALA A 77 -5.36 -26.38 0.28
CA ALA A 77 -5.85 -25.02 -0.01
C ALA A 77 -5.44 -24.02 1.08
N SER A 78 -5.36 -24.47 2.34
CA SER A 78 -4.85 -23.68 3.47
C SER A 78 -3.42 -23.18 3.24
N LEU A 79 -2.53 -24.05 2.75
CA LEU A 79 -1.12 -23.73 2.54
C LEU A 79 -0.96 -22.73 1.37
N ILE A 80 -1.74 -22.89 0.31
CA ILE A 80 -1.78 -21.94 -0.82
C ILE A 80 -2.23 -20.55 -0.35
N VAL A 81 -3.32 -20.48 0.43
CA VAL A 81 -3.84 -19.23 0.97
C VAL A 81 -2.81 -18.57 1.89
N SER A 82 -2.12 -19.34 2.74
CA SER A 82 -1.09 -18.79 3.62
C SER A 82 0.15 -18.28 2.90
N ILE A 83 0.64 -18.99 1.87
CA ILE A 83 1.71 -18.48 1.03
C ILE A 83 1.28 -17.18 0.33
N ALA A 84 0.06 -17.14 -0.21
CA ALA A 84 -0.49 -15.96 -0.85
C ALA A 84 -0.59 -14.77 0.14
N GLY A 85 -1.02 -15.04 1.38
CA GLY A 85 -1.04 -14.07 2.47
C GLY A 85 0.35 -13.54 2.84
N LEU A 86 1.35 -14.44 2.92
CA LEU A 86 2.73 -14.06 3.21
C LEU A 86 3.29 -13.14 2.12
N ILE A 87 3.07 -13.50 0.84
CA ILE A 87 3.48 -12.67 -0.30
C ILE A 87 2.78 -11.31 -0.24
N LEU A 88 1.48 -11.26 0.09
CA LEU A 88 0.74 -10.01 0.25
C LEU A 88 1.33 -9.13 1.36
N GLY A 89 1.67 -9.71 2.52
CA GLY A 89 2.32 -8.99 3.62
C GLY A 89 3.65 -8.33 3.19
N ILE A 90 4.50 -9.10 2.49
CA ILE A 90 5.76 -8.60 1.90
C ILE A 90 5.47 -7.50 0.87
N LEU A 91 4.43 -7.68 0.05
CA LEU A 91 4.03 -6.72 -0.98
C LEU A 91 3.66 -5.36 -0.36
N LEU A 92 2.91 -5.34 0.74
CA LEU A 92 2.51 -4.13 1.45
C LEU A 92 3.68 -3.43 2.15
N ILE A 93 4.67 -4.19 2.63
CA ILE A 93 5.91 -3.60 3.17
C ILE A 93 6.69 -2.88 2.06
N LYS A 94 6.84 -3.55 0.91
CA LYS A 94 7.61 -3.06 -0.24
C LYS A 94 6.90 -1.89 -0.93
N TYR A 95 5.61 -2.01 -1.15
CA TYR A 95 4.76 -1.03 -1.81
C TYR A 95 3.69 -0.54 -0.82
N PRO A 96 4.03 0.39 0.08
CA PRO A 96 3.14 0.85 1.13
C PRO A 96 2.13 1.87 0.59
N PHE A 97 1.40 1.47 -0.44
CA PHE A 97 0.41 2.30 -1.11
C PHE A 97 -0.87 2.29 -0.31
N ALA A 98 -1.29 3.46 0.13
CA ALA A 98 -2.60 3.68 0.71
C ALA A 98 -3.50 4.40 -0.32
N THR A 99 -4.81 4.29 -0.12
CA THR A 99 -5.77 4.97 -0.99
C THR A 99 -5.63 6.49 -0.89
N PRO A 100 -6.00 7.26 -1.93
CA PRO A 100 -5.98 8.73 -1.86
C PRO A 100 -6.76 9.27 -0.67
N LEU A 101 -7.91 8.66 -0.35
CA LEU A 101 -8.73 9.04 0.80
C LEU A 101 -7.97 8.84 2.13
N THR A 102 -7.25 7.72 2.28
CA THR A 102 -6.41 7.46 3.46
C THR A 102 -5.26 8.46 3.56
N ASN A 103 -4.61 8.78 2.43
CA ASN A 103 -3.53 9.77 2.38
C ASN A 103 -4.04 11.17 2.74
N GLN A 104 -5.22 11.57 2.26
CA GLN A 104 -5.83 12.85 2.62
C GLN A 104 -6.20 12.93 4.09
N TRP A 105 -6.67 11.83 4.68
CA TRP A 105 -7.12 11.82 6.08
C TRP A 105 -5.96 11.81 7.08
N LEU A 106 -4.92 11.01 6.81
CA LEU A 106 -3.81 10.76 7.74
C LEU A 106 -2.52 11.51 7.39
N GLY A 107 -2.35 11.90 6.14
CA GLY A 107 -1.07 12.28 5.54
C GLY A 107 -0.29 11.07 5.04
N ILE A 108 0.38 11.20 3.90
CA ILE A 108 1.19 10.15 3.25
C ILE A 108 2.17 9.50 4.25
N LYS A 109 2.85 10.31 5.08
CA LYS A 109 3.83 9.81 6.06
C LYS A 109 3.22 8.78 7.02
N LYS A 110 2.04 9.09 7.58
CA LYS A 110 1.37 8.19 8.53
C LYS A 110 0.73 7.01 7.81
N ALA A 111 0.13 7.24 6.65
CA ALA A 111 -0.49 6.19 5.84
C ALA A 111 0.54 5.12 5.44
N VAL A 112 1.71 5.52 4.95
CA VAL A 112 2.83 4.61 4.61
C VAL A 112 3.25 3.77 5.83
N LEU A 113 3.39 4.40 7.00
CA LEU A 113 3.78 3.70 8.23
C LEU A 113 2.74 2.64 8.63
N ILE A 114 1.45 2.98 8.55
CA ILE A 114 0.35 2.05 8.85
C ILE A 114 0.35 0.88 7.88
N VAL A 115 0.46 1.14 6.57
CA VAL A 115 0.46 0.06 5.57
C VAL A 115 1.66 -0.88 5.76
N ARG A 116 2.85 -0.35 6.07
CA ARG A 116 4.02 -1.19 6.41
C ARG A 116 3.78 -2.02 7.66
N GLY A 117 3.18 -1.42 8.70
CA GLY A 117 2.84 -2.13 9.93
C GLY A 117 1.84 -3.27 9.70
N LEU A 118 0.81 -3.03 8.89
CA LEU A 118 -0.15 -4.07 8.47
C LEU A 118 0.54 -5.17 7.68
N GLY A 119 1.40 -4.82 6.72
CA GLY A 119 2.16 -5.81 5.95
C GLY A 119 3.06 -6.68 6.82
N PHE A 120 3.72 -6.10 7.82
CA PHE A 120 4.52 -6.84 8.80
C PHE A 120 3.68 -7.77 9.66
N GLY A 121 2.52 -7.29 10.16
CA GLY A 121 1.59 -8.10 10.94
C GLY A 121 1.10 -9.32 10.16
N ILE A 122 0.69 -9.12 8.89
CA ILE A 122 0.26 -10.21 8.00
C ILE A 122 1.39 -11.21 7.75
N ALA A 123 2.58 -10.72 7.37
CA ALA A 123 3.70 -11.61 7.09
C ALA A 123 4.09 -12.46 8.32
N LEU A 124 4.09 -11.85 9.51
CA LEU A 124 4.40 -12.54 10.75
C LEU A 124 3.34 -13.58 11.11
N SER A 125 2.05 -13.27 10.96
CA SER A 125 0.97 -14.22 11.25
C SER A 125 1.01 -15.44 10.33
N GLU A 126 1.31 -15.24 9.03
CA GLU A 126 1.41 -16.34 8.07
C GLU A 126 2.64 -17.21 8.33
N VAL A 127 3.80 -16.62 8.67
CA VAL A 127 4.99 -17.39 9.05
C VAL A 127 4.70 -18.25 10.29
N ALA A 128 4.04 -17.68 11.29
CA ALA A 128 3.65 -18.43 12.49
C ALA A 128 2.69 -19.58 12.17
N TYR A 129 1.68 -19.34 11.33
CA TYR A 129 0.72 -20.36 10.90
C TYR A 129 1.38 -21.49 10.12
N ILE A 130 2.23 -21.17 9.13
CA ILE A 130 2.94 -22.17 8.34
C ILE A 130 3.84 -23.02 9.26
N SER A 131 4.58 -22.36 10.16
CA SER A 131 5.46 -23.07 11.11
C SER A 131 4.69 -24.03 12.00
N TYR A 132 3.50 -23.65 12.47
CA TYR A 132 2.63 -24.50 13.27
C TYR A 132 2.17 -25.75 12.51
N GLN A 133 1.87 -25.64 11.21
CA GLN A 133 1.46 -26.78 10.38
C GLN A 133 2.56 -27.82 10.16
N PHE A 134 3.85 -27.45 10.28
CA PHE A 134 4.98 -28.37 10.12
C PHE A 134 5.42 -29.05 11.44
N ILE A 135 4.92 -28.57 12.58
CA ILE A 135 5.25 -29.10 13.91
C ILE A 135 4.25 -30.19 14.35
N LEU A 136 3.04 -30.21 13.78
CA LEU A 136 1.98 -31.20 14.01
C LEU A 136 1.91 -32.24 12.88
#